data_AF-A0A6G1HP93-F1
#
_entry.id   AF-A0A6G1HP93-F1
#
_cell.length_a   1.000
_cell.length_b   1.000
_cell.length_c   1.000
_cell.angle_alpha   90.00
_cell.angle_beta   90.00
_cell.angle_gamma   90.00
#
_symmetry.space_group_name_H-M   'P 1'
#
loop_
_entity.id
_entity.type
_entity.pdbx_description
1 polymer ?
#
loop_
_entity_poly.entity_id
_entity_poly.type
_entity_poly.pdbx_seq_one_letter_code
_entity_poly.pdbx_strand_id
1 'polypeptide(L)'
;MPTPIPPSITTFTTTQLTLLAAELAAETAQSTALLASTAPSALARAGLALTNLTLASQRTGLGGRIVLELEPDSAVAGAEGELPEHGLRVGDIVAVQAQPAGAARKKEKAESRERGVEGVVCRVQAKSVHVALEGDEVEVPGGKLWIVKVANDVTYKRMTYTMKDMNRLSEAAYTPVMRVAFGLSSTSPVPSDVPVPTWLDPTLNASQKEAIAFALASREVALIHGPPGTGKTHTLIELILQLVQRNQRVLVCGPSNISVDNIVERLARHKVPLVRLGHPARLLPGVVAHSLEVLTRTSDAAAIVADIRKEMDAKQASLKKTRNGRERRAVYGELRELRKEFREREKRCVREIVAGSKVVLATLHGAGGFHLKGEKFDVVVIDEASQALEAQCWVPLIGAGKVVLAGDHLQLPPTIKSLNMKETEPKGAKGKEEKGKKEKGITLETTLFDRLLALHGSSIKRMLTTQYRMHEKIMAFPSQELYESKLVAADAVKAWLLKDLPFVDDTDDTREPLVFWDTQGGDFAEKDEDDTQATTLLGDSKSNEGEAALARLHVARLVEAGVSPADIAVVTPYNAQLAVLARLLKEAYPGIELGSTLFPLDTCCLGLESPLSSRPHVGTQSTWQR
;
A
#
# COMPACT_ATOMS: atom_id res chain seq x y z
N MET A 1 -24.26 5.87 -25.97
CA MET A 1 -24.28 6.86 -24.87
C MET A 1 -23.65 8.15 -25.39
N PRO A 2 -24.25 9.33 -25.18
CA PRO A 2 -23.54 10.59 -25.47
C PRO A 2 -22.23 10.61 -24.66
N THR A 3 -21.12 11.01 -25.30
CA THR A 3 -19.83 11.20 -24.62
C THR A 3 -20.02 12.19 -23.48
N PRO A 4 -19.70 11.81 -22.22
CA PRO A 4 -19.85 12.73 -21.10
C PRO A 4 -18.99 13.97 -21.34
N ILE A 5 -19.59 15.16 -21.18
CA ILE A 5 -18.85 16.42 -21.29
C ILE A 5 -17.82 16.44 -20.14
N PRO A 6 -16.51 16.46 -20.43
CA PRO A 6 -15.50 16.43 -19.40
C PRO A 6 -15.57 17.72 -18.58
N PRO A 7 -15.45 17.65 -17.24
CA PRO A 7 -15.45 18.85 -16.41
C PRO A 7 -14.20 19.70 -16.68
N SER A 8 -14.33 21.02 -16.53
CA SER A 8 -13.15 21.88 -16.52
C SER A 8 -12.22 21.51 -15.35
N ILE A 9 -10.93 21.80 -15.47
CA ILE A 9 -9.95 21.51 -14.40
C ILE A 9 -10.33 22.24 -13.11
N THR A 10 -10.79 23.49 -13.20
CA THR A 10 -11.27 24.27 -12.05
C THR A 10 -12.48 23.63 -11.38
N THR A 11 -13.46 23.18 -12.18
CA THR A 11 -14.64 22.48 -11.66
C THR A 11 -14.23 21.17 -10.98
N PHE A 12 -13.39 20.37 -11.64
CA PHE A 12 -12.90 19.11 -11.11
C PHE A 12 -12.17 19.30 -9.78
N THR A 13 -11.19 20.19 -9.73
CA THR A 13 -10.38 20.43 -8.52
C THR A 13 -11.22 20.99 -7.36
N THR A 14 -12.15 21.89 -7.63
CA THR A 14 -13.05 22.44 -6.59
C THR A 14 -13.99 21.37 -6.02
N THR A 15 -14.55 20.52 -6.88
CA THR A 15 -15.41 19.41 -6.45
C THR A 15 -14.61 18.37 -5.65
N GLN A 16 -13.43 17.97 -6.13
CA GLN A 16 -12.54 17.04 -5.42
C GLN A 16 -12.11 17.59 -4.05
N LEU A 17 -11.80 18.88 -3.94
CA LEU A 17 -11.49 19.50 -2.64
C LEU A 17 -12.63 19.35 -1.63
N THR A 18 -13.88 19.56 -2.07
CA THR A 18 -15.07 19.39 -1.22
C THR A 18 -15.25 17.93 -0.80
N LEU A 19 -15.10 16.99 -1.74
CA LEU A 19 -15.24 15.56 -1.48
C LEU A 19 -14.15 15.03 -0.53
N LEU A 20 -12.89 15.42 -0.74
CA LEU A 20 -11.78 15.05 0.12
C LEU A 20 -11.93 15.63 1.54
N ALA A 21 -12.49 16.83 1.68
CA ALA A 21 -12.78 17.42 2.98
C ALA A 21 -13.87 16.63 3.73
N ALA A 22 -14.92 16.20 3.02
CA ALA A 22 -15.97 15.36 3.61
C ALA A 22 -15.42 13.98 4.03
N GLU A 23 -14.58 13.35 3.20
CA GLU A 23 -13.93 12.09 3.51
C GLU A 23 -13.00 12.20 4.74
N LEU A 24 -12.16 13.24 4.78
CA LEU A 24 -11.29 13.49 5.94
C LEU A 24 -12.11 13.76 7.20
N ALA A 25 -13.21 14.51 7.10
CA ALA A 25 -14.09 14.77 8.24
C ALA A 25 -14.75 13.48 8.75
N ALA A 26 -15.22 12.61 7.86
CA ALA A 26 -15.75 11.30 8.21
C ALA A 26 -14.69 10.42 8.90
N GLU A 27 -13.49 10.32 8.33
CA GLU A 27 -12.40 9.54 8.93
C GLU A 27 -11.96 10.09 10.29
N THR A 28 -11.86 11.41 10.41
CA THR A 28 -11.50 12.07 11.67
C THR A 28 -12.59 11.90 12.72
N ALA A 29 -13.87 12.03 12.35
CA ALA A 29 -14.99 11.82 13.26
C ALA A 29 -15.03 10.39 13.78
N GLN A 30 -14.85 9.39 12.90
CA GLN A 30 -14.77 7.98 13.29
C GLN A 30 -13.59 7.73 14.24
N SER A 31 -12.40 8.22 13.89
CA SER A 31 -11.21 8.06 14.73
C SER A 31 -11.38 8.77 16.08
N THR A 32 -11.91 10.00 16.11
CA THR A 32 -12.07 10.79 17.33
C THR A 32 -13.14 10.19 18.24
N ALA A 33 -14.28 9.75 17.68
CA ALA A 33 -15.32 9.08 18.42
C ALA A 33 -14.77 7.81 19.10
N LEU A 34 -14.04 7.00 18.35
CA LEU A 34 -13.40 5.77 18.84
C LEU A 34 -12.42 6.06 19.99
N LEU A 35 -11.61 7.12 19.88
CA LEU A 35 -10.68 7.52 20.94
C LEU A 35 -11.37 8.13 22.17
N ALA A 36 -12.48 8.84 21.98
CA ALA A 36 -13.22 9.50 23.05
C ALA A 36 -14.05 8.51 23.89
N SER A 37 -14.73 7.56 23.25
CA SER A 37 -15.67 6.63 23.89
C SER A 37 -15.01 5.36 24.45
N THR A 38 -13.80 5.02 23.99
CA THR A 38 -13.18 3.72 24.29
C THR A 38 -12.08 3.82 25.35
N ALA A 39 -12.11 2.91 26.33
CA ALA A 39 -11.04 2.79 27.33
C ALA A 39 -9.72 2.35 26.68
N PRO A 40 -8.54 2.78 27.17
CA PRO A 40 -7.24 2.38 26.60
C PRO A 40 -7.05 0.87 26.45
N SER A 41 -7.57 0.07 27.39
CA SER A 41 -7.52 -1.40 27.32
C SER A 41 -8.41 -1.99 26.22
N ALA A 42 -9.53 -1.34 25.90
CA ALA A 42 -10.39 -1.75 24.80
C ALA A 42 -9.79 -1.34 23.44
N LEU A 43 -9.16 -0.17 23.34
CA LEU A 43 -8.39 0.23 22.15
C LEU A 43 -7.21 -0.70 21.87
N ALA A 44 -6.52 -1.15 22.92
CA ALA A 44 -5.44 -2.13 22.80
C ALA A 44 -5.96 -3.48 22.30
N ARG A 45 -7.07 -3.99 22.86
CA ARG A 45 -7.72 -5.23 22.36
C ARG A 45 -8.21 -5.11 20.92
N ALA A 46 -8.65 -3.93 20.49
CA ALA A 46 -9.00 -3.66 19.11
C ALA A 46 -7.77 -3.48 18.19
N GLY A 47 -6.54 -3.57 18.72
CA GLY A 47 -5.30 -3.42 17.98
C GLY A 47 -4.96 -1.98 17.55
N LEU A 48 -5.62 -0.97 18.13
CA LEU A 48 -5.47 0.44 17.74
C LEU A 48 -4.55 1.24 18.67
N ALA A 49 -4.14 0.64 19.78
CA ALA A 49 -3.23 1.26 20.73
C ALA A 49 -2.27 0.23 21.33
N LEU A 50 -1.09 0.69 21.74
CA LEU A 50 -0.18 -0.06 22.61
C LEU A 50 0.00 0.71 23.90
N THR A 51 -0.14 0.02 25.03
CA THR A 51 -0.13 0.61 26.37
C THR A 51 1.07 0.11 27.18
N ASN A 52 1.40 0.80 28.27
CA ASN A 52 2.49 0.46 29.19
C ASN A 52 3.85 0.35 28.48
N LEU A 53 4.17 1.30 27.63
CA LEU A 53 5.45 1.38 26.94
C LEU A 53 6.46 2.23 27.73
N THR A 54 7.74 1.95 27.53
CA THR A 54 8.86 2.73 28.05
C THR A 54 9.83 3.09 26.92
N LEU A 55 10.56 4.20 27.08
CA LEU A 55 11.55 4.62 26.10
C LEU A 55 12.85 3.84 26.27
N ALA A 56 13.13 2.92 25.35
CA ALA A 56 14.37 2.13 25.34
C ALA A 56 15.54 2.94 24.75
N SER A 57 15.34 3.53 23.56
CA SER A 57 16.38 4.31 22.89
C SER A 57 15.82 5.50 22.09
N GLN A 58 16.67 6.49 21.82
CA GLN A 58 16.35 7.66 21.00
C GLN A 58 17.53 7.94 20.08
N ARG A 59 17.27 8.06 18.77
CA ARG A 59 18.31 8.27 17.74
C ARG A 59 17.88 9.26 16.67
N THR A 60 18.84 9.75 15.88
CA THR A 60 18.55 10.58 14.70
C THR A 60 18.23 9.71 13.48
N GLY A 61 17.07 9.95 12.85
CA GLY A 61 16.62 9.34 11.59
C GLY A 61 16.76 10.27 10.38
N LEU A 62 16.23 9.82 9.22
CA LEU A 62 16.23 10.57 7.96
C LEU A 62 15.62 11.98 8.14
N GLY A 63 16.20 12.99 7.48
CA GLY A 63 15.75 14.39 7.60
C GLY A 63 16.08 15.04 8.95
N GLY A 64 16.89 14.38 9.79
CA GLY A 64 17.21 14.82 11.14
C GLY A 64 16.06 14.65 12.14
N ARG A 65 15.09 13.79 11.85
CA ARG A 65 13.95 13.52 12.76
C ARG A 65 14.38 12.66 13.95
N ILE A 66 13.71 12.85 15.09
CA ILE A 66 13.92 12.02 16.27
C ILE A 66 13.15 10.70 16.09
N VAL A 67 13.85 9.58 16.24
CA VAL A 67 13.25 8.24 16.25
C VAL A 67 13.32 7.67 17.66
N LEU A 68 12.15 7.37 18.22
CA LEU A 68 12.01 6.67 19.50
C LEU A 68 11.97 5.17 19.27
N GLU A 69 12.54 4.41 20.20
CA GLU A 69 12.33 2.97 20.35
C GLU A 69 11.58 2.75 21.66
N LEU A 70 10.39 2.17 21.56
CA LEU A 70 9.47 1.95 22.65
C LEU A 70 9.29 0.45 22.87
N GLU A 71 9.43 0.01 24.12
CA GLU A 71 9.34 -1.39 24.54
C GLU A 71 8.29 -1.54 25.65
N PRO A 72 7.67 -2.72 25.81
CA PRO A 72 6.84 -3.02 26.97
C PRO A 72 7.58 -2.73 28.28
N ASP A 73 6.89 -2.13 29.24
CA ASP A 73 7.38 -2.02 30.59
C ASP A 73 7.62 -3.43 31.16
N SER A 74 8.83 -3.69 31.67
CA SER A 74 9.23 -4.95 32.27
C SER A 74 8.28 -5.49 33.35
N ALA A 75 7.50 -4.61 34.02
CA ALA A 75 6.52 -5.01 35.02
C ALA A 75 5.21 -5.56 34.43
N VAL A 76 4.97 -5.36 33.13
CA VAL A 76 3.74 -5.75 32.41
C VAL A 76 4.03 -6.67 31.23
N ALA A 77 5.29 -6.73 30.79
CA ALA A 77 5.74 -7.62 29.74
C ALA A 77 5.56 -9.09 30.15
N GLY A 78 5.05 -9.93 29.24
CA GLY A 78 4.97 -11.38 29.45
C GLY A 78 6.36 -12.01 29.61
N ALA A 79 6.42 -13.31 29.90
CA ALA A 79 7.69 -14.02 30.15
C ALA A 79 8.74 -13.86 29.02
N GLU A 80 8.30 -13.62 27.77
CA GLU A 80 9.17 -13.43 26.61
C GLU A 80 9.49 -11.96 26.28
N GLY A 81 8.81 -11.01 26.93
CA GLY A 81 9.02 -9.57 26.73
C GLY A 81 8.46 -9.02 25.42
N GLU A 82 7.52 -9.72 24.78
CA GLU A 82 6.95 -9.33 23.48
C GLU A 82 5.86 -8.25 23.60
N LEU A 83 5.67 -7.51 22.51
CA LEU A 83 4.54 -6.61 22.33
C LEU A 83 3.24 -7.44 22.33
N PRO A 84 2.17 -6.97 22.97
CA PRO A 84 0.86 -7.62 22.84
C PRO A 84 0.36 -7.55 21.40
N GLU A 85 -0.51 -8.48 20.99
CA GLU A 85 -1.11 -8.47 19.66
C GLU A 85 -1.72 -7.10 19.33
N HIS A 86 -1.35 -6.56 18.17
CA HIS A 86 -1.74 -5.21 17.77
C HIS A 86 -1.90 -5.08 16.25
N GLY A 87 -2.72 -4.11 15.83
CA GLY A 87 -2.94 -3.77 14.42
C GLY A 87 -2.03 -2.68 13.87
N LEU A 88 -1.07 -2.18 14.67
CA LEU A 88 -0.13 -1.14 14.25
C LEU A 88 0.82 -1.64 13.18
N ARG A 89 0.91 -0.88 12.08
CA ARG A 89 1.76 -1.18 10.93
C ARG A 89 2.75 -0.06 10.71
N VAL A 90 3.82 -0.36 9.99
CA VAL A 90 4.80 0.66 9.65
C VAL A 90 4.12 1.79 8.86
N GLY A 91 4.26 2.94 9.47
CA GLY A 91 3.82 4.29 9.20
C GLY A 91 2.32 4.53 9.14
N ASP A 92 1.62 3.77 9.95
CA ASP A 92 0.53 4.36 10.72
C ASP A 92 1.01 5.66 11.39
N ILE A 93 0.17 6.68 11.36
CA ILE A 93 0.37 7.87 12.17
C ILE A 93 -0.12 7.54 13.57
N VAL A 94 0.72 7.81 14.56
CA VAL A 94 0.44 7.55 15.96
C VAL A 94 0.72 8.79 16.78
N ALA A 95 -0.08 8.99 17.82
CA ALA A 95 0.24 9.93 18.88
C ALA A 95 0.99 9.18 19.99
N VAL A 96 2.19 9.64 20.32
CA VAL A 96 2.96 9.19 21.50
C VAL A 96 2.59 10.08 22.67
N GLN A 97 2.05 9.50 23.73
CA GLN A 97 1.48 10.21 24.87
C GLN A 97 1.96 9.60 26.19
N ALA A 98 1.94 10.40 27.26
CA ALA A 98 2.03 9.86 28.61
C ALA A 98 0.74 9.08 28.93
N GLN A 99 0.87 7.88 29.46
CA GLN A 99 -0.28 7.06 29.82
C GLN A 99 -0.92 7.61 31.10
N PRO A 100 -2.21 7.99 31.09
CA PRO A 100 -2.87 8.51 32.27
C PRO A 100 -3.00 7.42 33.35
N ALA A 101 -2.74 7.77 34.61
CA ALA A 101 -2.95 6.87 35.74
C ALA A 101 -4.42 6.43 35.82
N GLY A 102 -4.67 5.16 36.18
CA GLY A 102 -6.02 4.57 36.20
C GLY A 102 -7.05 5.38 37.00
N ALA A 103 -6.60 6.04 38.07
CA ALA A 103 -7.39 6.89 38.97
C ALA A 103 -7.59 8.35 38.53
N ALA A 104 -7.04 8.78 37.37
CA ALA A 104 -7.12 10.17 36.91
C ALA A 104 -8.57 10.57 36.56
N ARG A 105 -8.95 11.81 36.92
CA ARG A 105 -10.30 12.35 36.69
C ARG A 105 -10.57 12.51 35.18
N LYS A 106 -11.84 12.49 34.77
CA LYS A 106 -12.27 12.60 33.36
C LYS A 106 -11.68 13.83 32.62
N LYS A 107 -11.46 14.93 33.34
CA LYS A 107 -10.83 16.17 32.84
C LYS A 107 -9.30 16.03 32.64
N GLU A 108 -8.60 15.38 33.58
CA GLU A 108 -7.15 15.10 33.46
C GLU A 108 -6.85 14.06 32.36
N LYS A 109 -7.76 13.10 32.15
CA LYS A 109 -7.70 12.17 31.00
C LYS A 109 -7.89 12.89 29.67
N ALA A 110 -8.67 13.97 29.62
CA ALA A 110 -8.82 14.78 28.40
C ALA A 110 -7.59 15.69 28.15
N GLU A 111 -7.07 16.36 29.18
CA GLU A 111 -5.89 17.24 29.07
C GLU A 111 -4.58 16.47 28.78
N SER A 112 -4.43 15.24 29.29
CA SER A 112 -3.28 14.37 28.96
C SER A 112 -3.32 13.81 27.54
N ARG A 113 -4.53 13.63 26.97
CA ARG A 113 -4.73 13.26 25.56
C ARG A 113 -4.37 14.40 24.60
N GLU A 114 -4.41 15.66 25.07
CA GLU A 114 -4.07 16.86 24.28
C GLU A 114 -2.55 17.12 24.17
N ARG A 115 -1.72 16.50 25.03
CA ARG A 115 -0.25 16.68 25.06
C ARG A 115 0.52 15.53 24.42
N GLY A 116 0.01 14.98 23.33
CA GLY A 116 0.70 13.96 22.54
C GLY A 116 1.62 14.55 21.49
N VAL A 117 2.68 13.83 21.16
CA VAL A 117 3.49 14.13 19.97
C VAL A 117 3.11 13.16 18.88
N GLU A 118 2.72 13.69 17.73
CA GLU A 118 2.49 12.88 16.54
C GLU A 118 3.80 12.37 15.94
N GLY A 119 3.73 11.14 15.43
CA GLY A 119 4.84 10.51 14.76
C GLY A 119 4.36 9.42 13.83
N VAL A 120 5.27 8.97 12.99
CA VAL A 120 5.03 7.91 12.03
C VAL A 120 5.72 6.66 12.54
N VAL A 121 4.99 5.55 12.68
CA VAL A 121 5.61 4.27 13.03
C VAL A 121 6.65 3.94 11.95
N CYS A 122 7.91 3.81 12.33
CA CYS A 122 9.00 3.62 11.39
C CYS A 122 9.52 2.18 11.40
N ARG A 123 9.26 1.40 12.45
CA ARG A 123 9.60 -0.03 12.50
C ARG A 123 8.76 -0.70 13.59
N VAL A 124 8.35 -1.94 13.34
CA VAL A 124 7.66 -2.79 14.32
C VAL A 124 8.47 -4.08 14.41
N GLN A 125 8.80 -4.51 15.62
CA GLN A 125 9.48 -5.77 15.94
C GLN A 125 8.66 -6.52 16.98
N ALA A 126 8.97 -7.79 17.21
CA ALA A 126 8.29 -8.59 18.25
C ALA A 126 8.34 -7.94 19.64
N LYS A 127 9.42 -7.24 19.98
CA LYS A 127 9.63 -6.65 21.33
C LYS A 127 9.61 -5.12 21.37
N SER A 128 9.61 -4.44 20.23
CA SER A 128 9.73 -2.99 20.19
C SER A 128 9.03 -2.36 19.01
N VAL A 129 8.52 -1.14 19.23
CA VAL A 129 7.95 -0.28 18.19
C VAL A 129 8.75 0.99 18.11
N HIS A 130 9.14 1.38 16.90
CA HIS A 130 9.88 2.60 16.67
C HIS A 130 9.00 3.65 16.03
N VAL A 131 9.03 4.89 16.54
CA VAL A 131 8.21 6.00 16.07
C VAL A 131 9.11 7.18 15.71
N ALA A 132 9.03 7.65 14.46
CA ALA A 132 9.70 8.87 14.00
C ALA A 132 8.79 10.07 14.27
N LEU A 133 9.17 10.92 15.21
CA LEU A 133 8.38 12.08 15.64
C LEU A 133 8.37 13.18 14.57
N GLU A 134 7.25 13.91 14.51
CA GLU A 134 7.10 15.08 13.67
C GLU A 134 7.48 16.36 14.44
N GLY A 135 8.38 17.16 13.88
CA GLY A 135 8.91 18.38 14.50
C GLY A 135 10.40 18.32 14.83
N ASP A 136 11.03 19.50 14.87
CA ASP A 136 12.48 19.66 15.07
C ASP A 136 12.89 19.71 16.55
N GLU A 137 11.98 20.18 17.40
CA GLU A 137 12.18 20.42 18.84
C GLU A 137 11.08 19.73 19.63
N VAL A 138 11.15 18.39 19.66
CA VAL A 138 10.16 17.58 20.38
C VAL A 138 10.74 17.11 21.70
N GLU A 139 10.09 17.51 22.79
CA GLU A 139 10.34 16.94 24.11
C GLU A 139 9.48 15.69 24.28
N VAL A 140 10.13 14.54 24.41
CA VAL A 140 9.44 13.25 24.59
C VAL A 140 8.80 13.25 25.98
N PRO A 141 7.50 12.90 26.11
CA PRO A 141 6.86 12.80 27.41
C PRO A 141 7.63 11.84 28.32
N GLY A 142 7.79 12.21 29.60
CA GLY A 142 8.40 11.34 30.60
C GLY A 142 7.41 10.32 31.18
N GLY A 143 7.93 9.24 31.77
CA GLY A 143 7.12 8.22 32.45
C GLY A 143 6.65 7.07 31.55
N LYS A 144 5.55 6.41 31.94
CA LYS A 144 4.94 5.35 31.12
C LYS A 144 4.24 5.96 29.92
N LEU A 145 4.52 5.42 28.74
CA LEU A 145 4.01 5.88 27.47
C LEU A 145 2.93 4.95 26.95
N TRP A 146 2.08 5.48 26.09
CA TRP A 146 1.23 4.70 25.22
C TRP A 146 1.25 5.33 23.83
N ILE A 147 1.02 4.51 22.81
CA ILE A 147 0.86 4.97 21.44
C ILE A 147 -0.52 4.61 20.94
N VAL A 148 -1.11 5.54 20.21
CA VAL A 148 -2.48 5.45 19.73
C VAL A 148 -2.50 5.79 18.26
N LYS A 149 -3.13 4.94 17.45
CA LYS A 149 -3.32 5.22 16.02
C LYS A 149 -4.25 6.42 15.84
N VAL A 150 -3.80 7.39 15.06
CA VAL A 150 -4.56 8.59 14.70
C VAL A 150 -4.85 8.61 13.19
N ALA A 151 -5.84 9.40 12.78
CA ALA A 151 -6.16 9.58 11.37
C ALA A 151 -4.96 10.13 10.61
N ASN A 152 -4.69 9.58 9.42
CA ASN A 152 -3.57 10.01 8.59
C ASN A 152 -3.98 11.24 7.77
N ASP A 153 -3.75 12.44 8.32
CA ASP A 153 -4.10 13.68 7.60
C ASP A 153 -3.11 14.03 6.47
N VAL A 154 -1.93 13.41 6.45
CA VAL A 154 -0.83 13.75 5.53
C VAL A 154 -1.20 13.38 4.10
N THR A 155 -1.89 12.25 3.90
CA THR A 155 -2.38 11.82 2.57
C THR A 155 -3.39 12.82 2.01
N TYR A 156 -4.37 13.24 2.80
CA TYR A 156 -5.37 14.26 2.42
C TYR A 156 -4.75 15.63 2.19
N LYS A 157 -3.79 16.05 3.02
CA LYS A 157 -3.04 17.29 2.82
C LYS A 157 -2.33 17.31 1.47
N ARG A 158 -1.72 16.18 1.06
CA ARG A 158 -1.05 16.06 -0.26
C ARG A 158 -2.04 16.13 -1.42
N MET A 159 -3.15 15.41 -1.36
CA MET A 159 -4.20 15.48 -2.39
C MET A 159 -4.78 16.90 -2.46
N THR A 160 -5.11 17.50 -1.32
CA THR A 160 -5.61 18.88 -1.23
C THR A 160 -4.64 19.90 -1.82
N TYR A 161 -3.34 19.78 -1.52
CA TYR A 161 -2.30 20.63 -2.09
C TYR A 161 -2.25 20.48 -3.62
N THR A 162 -2.26 19.25 -4.11
CA THR A 162 -2.27 18.91 -5.54
C THR A 162 -3.47 19.53 -6.25
N MET A 163 -4.68 19.38 -5.69
CA MET A 163 -5.88 19.98 -6.27
C MET A 163 -5.82 21.51 -6.27
N LYS A 164 -5.30 22.13 -5.19
CA LYS A 164 -5.09 23.59 -5.13
C LYS A 164 -4.05 24.08 -6.14
N ASP A 165 -2.98 23.32 -6.36
CA ASP A 165 -1.94 23.64 -7.32
C ASP A 165 -2.48 23.57 -8.74
N MET A 166 -3.17 22.48 -9.08
CA MET A 166 -3.86 22.31 -10.37
C MET A 166 -4.87 23.43 -10.65
N ASN A 167 -5.61 23.88 -9.64
CA ASN A 167 -6.60 24.95 -9.80
C ASN A 167 -5.95 26.33 -10.08
N ARG A 168 -4.67 26.51 -9.72
CA ARG A 168 -3.92 27.76 -9.98
C ARG A 168 -3.23 27.76 -11.34
N LEU A 169 -3.14 26.62 -12.01
CA LEU A 169 -2.50 26.52 -13.32
C LEU A 169 -3.33 27.25 -14.38
N SER A 170 -2.67 28.12 -15.13
CA SER A 170 -3.23 28.66 -16.37
C SER A 170 -3.18 27.61 -17.47
N GLU A 171 -4.02 27.77 -18.49
CA GLU A 171 -4.11 26.81 -19.59
C GLU A 171 -2.76 26.61 -20.33
N ALA A 172 -1.94 27.66 -20.40
CA ALA A 172 -0.59 27.60 -20.98
C ALA A 172 0.35 26.63 -20.23
N ALA A 173 0.08 26.35 -18.96
CA ALA A 173 0.87 25.43 -18.14
C ALA A 173 0.35 23.98 -18.17
N TYR A 174 -0.78 23.70 -18.85
CA TYR A 174 -1.34 22.35 -18.92
C TYR A 174 -0.46 21.42 -19.73
N THR A 175 -0.06 20.31 -19.12
CA THR A 175 0.70 19.26 -19.79
C THR A 175 -0.15 18.53 -20.83
N PRO A 176 0.47 17.79 -21.78
CA PRO A 176 -0.27 16.94 -22.72
C PRO A 176 -1.22 15.96 -22.02
N VAL A 177 -0.80 15.36 -20.90
CA VAL A 177 -1.64 14.47 -20.08
C VAL A 177 -2.85 15.21 -19.54
N MET A 178 -2.69 16.43 -18.99
CA MET A 178 -3.82 17.22 -18.51
C MET A 178 -4.81 17.55 -19.64
N ARG A 179 -4.30 17.97 -20.80
CA ARG A 179 -5.14 18.32 -21.95
C ARG A 179 -5.97 17.14 -22.43
N VAL A 180 -5.36 15.97 -22.57
CA VAL A 180 -6.06 14.74 -22.96
C VAL A 180 -7.01 14.27 -21.86
N ALA A 181 -6.58 14.30 -20.59
CA ALA A 181 -7.39 13.81 -19.48
C ALA A 181 -8.65 14.64 -19.28
N PHE A 182 -8.62 15.95 -19.50
CA PHE A 182 -9.79 16.82 -19.38
C PHE A 182 -10.50 17.11 -20.72
N GLY A 183 -10.17 16.35 -21.77
CA GLY A 183 -10.81 16.47 -23.10
C GLY A 183 -10.61 17.81 -23.80
N LEU A 184 -9.58 18.57 -23.42
CA LEU A 184 -9.14 19.77 -24.11
C LEU A 184 -8.40 19.43 -25.42
N SER A 185 -7.96 18.19 -25.57
CA SER A 185 -7.33 17.66 -26.77
C SER A 185 -7.67 16.18 -26.95
N SER A 186 -7.74 15.72 -28.20
CA SER A 186 -7.81 14.29 -28.51
C SER A 186 -6.46 13.62 -28.28
N THR A 187 -6.46 12.31 -28.10
CA THR A 187 -5.23 11.51 -28.07
C THR A 187 -4.52 11.60 -29.43
N SER A 188 -3.19 11.65 -29.40
CA SER A 188 -2.42 11.59 -30.65
C SER A 188 -2.59 10.21 -31.31
N PRO A 189 -2.68 10.13 -32.65
CA PRO A 189 -2.65 8.86 -33.35
C PRO A 189 -1.36 8.10 -33.02
N VAL A 190 -1.51 6.80 -32.77
CA VAL A 190 -0.37 5.89 -32.60
C VAL A 190 0.38 5.83 -33.94
N PRO A 191 1.69 6.18 -33.99
CA PRO A 191 2.44 6.13 -35.23
C PRO A 191 2.50 4.69 -35.78
N SER A 192 2.32 4.52 -37.09
CA SER A 192 2.45 3.21 -37.75
C SER A 192 3.87 2.67 -37.75
N ASP A 193 4.86 3.56 -37.65
CA ASP A 193 6.27 3.27 -37.92
C ASP A 193 7.10 3.08 -36.64
N VAL A 194 6.46 2.77 -35.51
CA VAL A 194 7.19 2.51 -34.26
C VAL A 194 7.97 1.20 -34.41
N PRO A 195 9.32 1.22 -34.30
CA PRO A 195 10.10 0.01 -34.42
C PRO A 195 9.64 -1.04 -33.41
N VAL A 196 9.39 -2.26 -33.90
CA VAL A 196 9.06 -3.39 -33.04
C VAL A 196 10.19 -3.55 -32.02
N PRO A 197 9.90 -3.48 -30.71
CA PRO A 197 10.93 -3.63 -29.70
C PRO A 197 11.57 -5.02 -29.79
N THR A 198 12.87 -5.10 -29.53
CA THR A 198 13.52 -6.37 -29.25
C THR A 198 13.10 -6.81 -27.86
N TRP A 199 12.30 -7.87 -27.77
CA TRP A 199 11.79 -8.39 -26.50
C TRP A 199 12.93 -8.92 -25.64
N LEU A 200 13.03 -8.45 -24.40
CA LEU A 200 14.02 -8.94 -23.44
C LEU A 200 13.57 -10.25 -22.82
N ASP A 201 12.27 -10.35 -22.55
CA ASP A 201 11.64 -11.59 -22.12
C ASP A 201 11.03 -12.37 -23.31
N PRO A 202 11.55 -13.56 -23.65
CA PRO A 202 11.00 -14.38 -24.73
C PRO A 202 9.65 -15.01 -24.40
N THR A 203 9.26 -15.08 -23.12
CA THR A 203 8.05 -15.76 -22.64
C THR A 203 6.77 -14.93 -22.78
N LEU A 204 6.90 -13.65 -23.17
CA LEU A 204 5.77 -12.75 -23.36
C LEU A 204 4.80 -13.25 -24.44
N ASN A 205 3.53 -13.31 -24.09
CA ASN A 205 2.46 -13.68 -25.01
C ASN A 205 2.07 -12.52 -25.94
N ALA A 206 1.22 -12.79 -26.93
CA ALA A 206 0.82 -11.82 -27.95
C ALA A 206 0.11 -10.59 -27.35
N SER A 207 -0.82 -10.79 -26.40
CA SER A 207 -1.56 -9.67 -25.77
C SER A 207 -0.65 -8.73 -24.96
N GLN A 208 0.35 -9.29 -24.29
CA GLN A 208 1.35 -8.52 -23.55
C GLN A 208 2.26 -7.73 -24.50
N LYS A 209 2.75 -8.36 -25.57
CA LYS A 209 3.55 -7.70 -26.61
C LYS A 209 2.79 -6.54 -27.26
N GLU A 210 1.52 -6.76 -27.59
CA GLU A 210 0.67 -5.70 -28.15
C GLU A 210 0.49 -4.55 -27.15
N ALA A 211 0.19 -4.84 -25.88
CA ALA A 211 0.03 -3.81 -24.85
C ALA A 211 1.31 -2.98 -24.64
N ILE A 212 2.48 -3.62 -24.64
CA ILE A 212 3.78 -2.94 -24.51
C ILE A 212 4.08 -2.09 -25.75
N ALA A 213 3.92 -2.64 -26.95
CA ALA A 213 4.13 -1.90 -28.19
C ALA A 213 3.22 -0.66 -28.28
N PHE A 214 1.95 -0.84 -27.93
CA PHE A 214 0.99 0.25 -27.83
C PHE A 214 1.43 1.31 -26.80
N ALA A 215 1.77 0.91 -25.58
CA ALA A 215 2.18 1.84 -24.52
C ALA A 215 3.47 2.60 -24.88
N LEU A 216 4.41 1.97 -25.59
CA LEU A 216 5.61 2.63 -26.10
C LEU A 216 5.27 3.68 -27.18
N ALA A 217 4.35 3.34 -28.07
CA ALA A 217 3.96 4.17 -29.20
C ALA A 217 3.03 5.35 -28.84
N SER A 218 2.21 5.21 -27.79
CA SER A 218 1.34 6.27 -27.29
C SER A 218 2.13 7.48 -26.78
N ARG A 219 1.67 8.70 -27.09
CA ARG A 219 2.38 9.94 -26.72
C ARG A 219 1.98 10.45 -25.33
N GLU A 220 0.69 10.53 -25.05
CA GLU A 220 0.19 11.14 -23.82
C GLU A 220 -0.32 10.10 -22.81
N VAL A 221 -1.21 9.20 -23.22
CA VAL A 221 -1.92 8.27 -22.32
C VAL A 221 -1.99 6.87 -22.93
N ALA A 222 -1.70 5.85 -22.13
CA ALA A 222 -2.00 4.45 -22.46
C ALA A 222 -2.59 3.74 -21.23
N LEU A 223 -3.62 2.91 -21.47
CA LEU A 223 -4.24 2.07 -20.44
C LEU A 223 -3.91 0.59 -20.71
N ILE A 224 -3.33 -0.08 -19.73
CA ILE A 224 -3.12 -1.53 -19.72
C ILE A 224 -4.16 -2.12 -18.77
N HIS A 225 -5.18 -2.77 -19.33
CA HIS A 225 -6.19 -3.49 -18.57
C HIS A 225 -5.68 -4.91 -18.31
N GLY A 226 -5.35 -5.21 -17.06
CA GLY A 226 -4.79 -6.49 -16.65
C GLY A 226 -5.71 -7.26 -15.72
N PRO A 227 -6.63 -8.10 -16.26
CA PRO A 227 -7.46 -9.03 -15.50
C PRO A 227 -6.66 -9.97 -14.57
N PRO A 228 -7.32 -10.65 -13.60
CA PRO A 228 -6.65 -11.54 -12.67
C PRO A 228 -5.77 -12.59 -13.36
N GLY A 229 -4.52 -12.73 -12.89
CA GLY A 229 -3.60 -13.76 -13.40
C GLY A 229 -2.99 -13.50 -14.78
N THR A 230 -3.25 -12.35 -15.43
CA THR A 230 -2.78 -12.08 -16.81
C THR A 230 -1.32 -11.59 -16.93
N GLY A 231 -0.63 -11.46 -15.80
CA GLY A 231 0.76 -10.99 -15.79
C GLY A 231 0.92 -9.48 -16.01
N LYS A 232 0.00 -8.66 -15.47
CA LYS A 232 0.07 -7.18 -15.50
C LYS A 232 1.44 -6.65 -15.05
N THR A 233 1.89 -7.03 -13.85
CA THR A 233 3.20 -6.63 -13.33
C THR A 233 4.33 -7.10 -14.24
N HIS A 234 4.27 -8.33 -14.76
CA HIS A 234 5.28 -8.87 -15.70
C HIS A 234 5.36 -8.03 -17.00
N THR A 235 4.20 -7.62 -17.52
CA THR A 235 4.09 -6.72 -18.68
C THR A 235 4.69 -5.34 -18.40
N LEU A 236 4.45 -4.80 -17.20
CA LEU A 236 5.02 -3.52 -16.76
C LEU A 236 6.54 -3.56 -16.62
N ILE A 237 7.10 -4.68 -16.15
CA ILE A 237 8.55 -4.86 -16.06
C ILE A 237 9.20 -4.73 -17.43
N GLU A 238 8.73 -5.48 -18.43
CA GLU A 238 9.24 -5.36 -19.79
C GLU A 238 9.08 -3.93 -20.33
N LEU A 239 7.91 -3.32 -20.15
CA LEU A 239 7.67 -1.93 -20.57
C LEU A 239 8.70 -0.97 -19.97
N ILE A 240 8.96 -1.05 -18.66
CA ILE A 240 9.92 -0.18 -17.97
C ILE A 240 11.33 -0.41 -18.51
N LEU A 241 11.74 -1.66 -18.72
CA LEU A 241 13.05 -1.98 -19.30
C LEU A 241 13.19 -1.41 -20.72
N GLN A 242 12.15 -1.51 -21.53
CA GLN A 242 12.10 -0.95 -22.88
C GLN A 242 12.20 0.59 -22.87
N LEU A 243 11.56 1.27 -21.92
CA LEU A 243 11.69 2.73 -21.73
C LEU A 243 13.11 3.11 -21.32
N VAL A 244 13.70 2.37 -20.38
CA VAL A 244 15.09 2.60 -19.92
C VAL A 244 16.11 2.39 -21.05
N GLN A 245 15.93 1.37 -21.90
CA GLN A 245 16.79 1.16 -23.08
C GLN A 245 16.70 2.30 -24.09
N ARG A 246 15.57 3.00 -24.15
CA ARG A 246 15.38 4.23 -24.94
C ARG A 246 15.92 5.48 -24.22
N ASN A 247 16.70 5.29 -23.16
CA ASN A 247 17.27 6.34 -22.31
C ASN A 247 16.23 7.25 -21.66
N GLN A 248 14.99 6.77 -21.49
CA GLN A 248 13.94 7.49 -20.81
C GLN A 248 14.00 7.25 -19.30
N ARG A 249 13.71 8.30 -18.54
CA ARG A 249 13.64 8.26 -17.09
C ARG A 249 12.19 8.06 -16.64
N VAL A 250 11.97 7.04 -15.82
CA VAL A 250 10.63 6.55 -15.49
C VAL A 250 10.34 6.78 -14.00
N LEU A 251 9.18 7.36 -13.70
CA LEU A 251 8.59 7.37 -12.36
C LEU A 251 7.52 6.29 -12.28
N VAL A 252 7.73 5.28 -11.44
CA VAL A 252 6.77 4.22 -11.19
C VAL A 252 6.04 4.50 -9.89
N CYS A 253 4.72 4.45 -9.91
CA CYS A 253 3.88 4.66 -8.74
C CYS A 253 2.81 3.57 -8.58
N GLY A 254 2.33 3.44 -7.34
CA GLY A 254 1.19 2.61 -6.99
C GLY A 254 0.48 3.15 -5.74
N PRO A 255 -0.79 2.78 -5.50
CA PRO A 255 -1.54 3.23 -4.33
C PRO A 255 -1.00 2.64 -3.01
N SER A 256 -0.40 1.44 -3.06
CA SER A 256 0.11 0.69 -1.90
C SER A 256 1.63 0.49 -1.96
N ASN A 257 2.27 0.13 -0.83
CA ASN A 257 3.70 -0.25 -0.88
C ASN A 257 3.91 -1.58 -1.61
N ILE A 258 3.03 -2.56 -1.40
CA ILE A 258 3.13 -3.90 -2.00
C ILE A 258 3.13 -3.82 -3.53
N SER A 259 2.21 -3.05 -4.13
CA SER A 259 2.17 -2.87 -5.60
C SER A 259 3.50 -2.34 -6.15
N VAL A 260 4.11 -1.37 -5.48
CA VAL A 260 5.39 -0.78 -5.89
C VAL A 260 6.55 -1.76 -5.64
N ASP A 261 6.57 -2.42 -4.50
CA ASP A 261 7.66 -3.30 -4.08
C ASP A 261 7.75 -4.55 -4.97
N ASN A 262 6.62 -5.11 -5.40
CA ASN A 262 6.55 -6.20 -6.39
C ASN A 262 7.24 -5.83 -7.71
N ILE A 263 7.15 -4.57 -8.13
CA ILE A 263 7.87 -4.07 -9.32
C ILE A 263 9.36 -3.94 -9.02
N VAL A 264 9.74 -3.39 -7.85
CA VAL A 264 11.16 -3.22 -7.48
C VAL A 264 11.88 -4.57 -7.47
N GLU A 265 11.31 -5.59 -6.83
CA GLU A 265 11.92 -6.91 -6.68
C GLU A 265 12.24 -7.56 -8.03
N ARG A 266 11.34 -7.39 -9.01
CA ARG A 266 11.53 -7.92 -10.36
C ARG A 266 12.51 -7.08 -11.18
N LEU A 267 12.43 -5.74 -11.10
CA LEU A 267 13.37 -4.85 -11.81
C LEU A 267 14.81 -4.99 -11.30
N ALA A 268 14.99 -5.22 -10.00
CA ALA A 268 16.32 -5.33 -9.37
C ALA A 268 17.20 -6.41 -10.04
N ARG A 269 16.58 -7.49 -10.53
CA ARG A 269 17.25 -8.61 -11.23
C ARG A 269 17.94 -8.15 -12.53
N HIS A 270 17.46 -7.07 -13.15
CA HIS A 270 18.00 -6.53 -14.41
C HIS A 270 19.11 -5.49 -14.23
N LYS A 271 19.54 -5.22 -12.97
CA LYS A 271 20.63 -4.29 -12.64
C LYS A 271 20.43 -2.86 -13.20
N VAL A 272 19.17 -2.42 -13.30
CA VAL A 272 18.83 -1.05 -13.71
C VAL A 272 19.12 -0.07 -12.56
N PRO A 273 19.69 1.11 -12.82
CA PRO A 273 19.83 2.16 -11.80
C PRO A 273 18.45 2.61 -11.31
N LEU A 274 18.06 2.13 -10.13
CA LEU A 274 16.75 2.39 -9.55
C LEU A 274 16.83 2.80 -8.08
N VAL A 275 15.84 3.57 -7.63
CA VAL A 275 15.67 3.96 -6.23
C VAL A 275 14.22 3.85 -5.79
N ARG A 276 13.99 3.25 -4.63
CA ARG A 276 12.68 3.11 -3.99
C ARG A 276 12.50 4.16 -2.89
N LEU A 277 11.55 5.08 -3.07
CA LEU A 277 11.20 6.12 -2.10
C LEU A 277 10.15 5.62 -1.11
N GLY A 278 10.57 5.29 0.10
CA GLY A 278 9.66 4.86 1.16
C GLY A 278 10.46 4.53 2.40
N HIS A 279 9.76 4.42 3.53
CA HIS A 279 10.43 4.02 4.77
C HIS A 279 10.79 2.52 4.70
N PRO A 280 12.04 2.10 4.95
CA PRO A 280 12.51 0.73 4.79
C PRO A 280 11.64 -0.33 5.45
N ALA A 281 11.08 -0.06 6.63
CA ALA A 281 10.27 -1.05 7.33
C ALA A 281 8.84 -1.24 6.76
N ARG A 282 8.43 -0.42 5.77
CA ARG A 282 7.20 -0.67 4.99
C ARG A 282 7.48 -1.50 3.74
N LEU A 283 8.76 -1.79 3.47
CA LEU A 283 9.19 -2.40 2.22
C LEU A 283 9.37 -3.91 2.40
N LEU A 284 9.14 -4.65 1.34
CA LEU A 284 9.49 -6.07 1.30
C LEU A 284 11.00 -6.28 1.57
N PRO A 285 11.40 -7.38 2.24
CA PRO A 285 12.82 -7.63 2.58
C PRO A 285 13.77 -7.53 1.38
N GLY A 286 13.39 -8.09 0.23
CA GLY A 286 14.18 -8.04 -1.00
C GLY A 286 14.30 -6.63 -1.62
N VAL A 287 13.47 -5.68 -1.20
CA VAL A 287 13.40 -4.31 -1.73
C VAL A 287 14.17 -3.31 -0.87
N VAL A 288 14.41 -3.63 0.41
CA VAL A 288 15.06 -2.72 1.38
C VAL A 288 16.40 -2.20 0.89
N ALA A 289 17.21 -3.03 0.22
CA ALA A 289 18.52 -2.67 -0.32
C ALA A 289 18.44 -1.54 -1.37
N HIS A 290 17.29 -1.38 -2.02
CA HIS A 290 17.05 -0.37 -3.05
C HIS A 290 16.36 0.90 -2.51
N SER A 291 16.07 0.94 -1.20
CA SER A 291 15.41 2.09 -0.59
C SER A 291 16.33 3.30 -0.50
N LEU A 292 15.77 4.50 -0.68
CA LEU A 292 16.53 5.75 -0.61
C LEU A 292 17.33 5.86 0.69
N GLU A 293 16.74 5.49 1.83
CA GLU A 293 17.40 5.57 3.12
C GLU A 293 18.58 4.59 3.26
N VAL A 294 18.51 3.42 2.63
CA VAL A 294 19.63 2.48 2.64
C VAL A 294 20.72 2.97 1.69
N LEU A 295 20.35 3.44 0.49
CA LEU A 295 21.31 3.97 -0.48
C LEU A 295 22.05 5.22 0.03
N THR A 296 21.39 6.09 0.80
CA THR A 296 22.05 7.24 1.45
C THR A 296 22.98 6.84 2.61
N ARG A 297 23.00 5.57 3.00
CA ARG A 297 23.92 5.02 4.02
C ARG A 297 25.03 4.15 3.43
N THR A 298 24.79 3.52 2.27
CA THR A 298 25.72 2.56 1.66
C THR A 298 26.49 3.11 0.46
N SER A 299 26.03 4.19 -0.17
CA SER A 299 26.73 4.81 -1.30
C SER A 299 28.02 5.52 -0.87
N ASP A 300 28.95 5.74 -1.81
CA ASP A 300 30.17 6.51 -1.53
C ASP A 300 29.86 7.95 -1.06
N ALA A 301 28.75 8.53 -1.53
CA ALA A 301 28.22 9.81 -1.08
C ALA A 301 27.69 9.79 0.38
N ALA A 302 27.45 8.60 0.95
CA ALA A 302 26.96 8.41 2.31
C ALA A 302 28.03 8.60 3.39
N ALA A 303 29.31 8.36 3.06
CA ALA A 303 30.40 8.43 4.04
C ALA A 303 30.43 9.80 4.74
N ILE A 304 30.18 10.86 3.97
CA ILE A 304 30.14 12.25 4.42
C ILE A 304 28.99 12.51 5.41
N VAL A 305 27.85 11.82 5.24
CA VAL A 305 26.66 11.95 6.08
C VAL A 305 26.81 11.11 7.36
N ALA A 306 27.53 10.00 7.29
CA ALA A 306 27.75 9.09 8.42
C ALA A 306 28.54 9.74 9.56
N ASP A 307 29.54 10.58 9.24
CA ASP A 307 30.38 11.23 10.25
C ASP A 307 29.60 12.27 11.06
N ILE A 308 28.82 13.13 10.40
CA ILE A 308 27.95 14.10 11.10
C ILE A 308 26.93 13.38 11.98
N ARG A 309 26.37 12.27 11.50
CA ARG A 309 25.40 11.49 12.28
C ARG A 309 26.02 10.95 13.57
N LYS A 310 27.23 10.39 13.50
CA LYS A 310 27.96 9.92 14.69
C LYS A 310 28.20 11.04 15.69
N GLU A 311 28.57 12.22 15.20
CA GLU A 311 28.78 13.40 16.03
C GLU A 311 27.48 13.86 16.71
N MET A 312 26.37 13.90 15.96
CA MET A 312 25.04 14.20 16.50
C MET A 312 24.60 13.22 17.59
N ASP A 313 24.73 11.92 17.34
CA ASP A 313 24.33 10.88 18.30
C ASP A 313 25.20 10.95 19.58
N ALA A 314 26.50 11.27 19.44
CA ALA A 314 27.40 11.47 20.58
C ALA A 314 27.01 12.71 21.41
N LYS A 315 26.71 13.84 20.77
CA LYS A 315 26.21 15.06 21.44
C LYS A 315 24.87 14.82 22.10
N GLN A 316 23.98 14.06 21.46
CA GLN A 316 22.68 13.71 22.04
C GLN A 316 22.80 12.78 23.25
N ALA A 317 23.74 11.82 23.24
CA ALA A 317 24.05 11.01 24.41
C ALA A 317 24.61 11.85 25.58
N SER A 318 25.37 12.91 25.28
CA SER A 318 25.91 13.83 26.28
C SER A 318 24.82 14.60 27.04
N LEU A 319 23.68 14.91 26.39
CA LEU A 319 22.53 15.59 27.03
C LEU A 319 21.92 14.80 28.19
N LYS A 320 22.02 13.45 28.18
CA LYS A 320 21.56 12.61 29.30
C LYS A 320 22.45 12.75 30.54
N LYS A 321 23.72 13.16 30.36
CA LYS A 321 24.73 13.24 31.44
C LYS A 321 24.86 14.65 32.02
N THR A 322 24.51 15.68 31.26
CA THR A 322 24.65 17.08 31.67
C THR A 322 23.52 17.53 32.61
N ARG A 323 23.87 17.81 33.87
CA ARG A 323 22.94 18.32 34.91
C ARG A 323 22.85 19.85 34.96
N ASN A 324 23.80 20.57 34.37
CA ASN A 324 23.87 22.03 34.39
C ASN A 324 23.08 22.66 33.23
N GLY A 325 22.14 23.56 33.53
CA GLY A 325 21.25 24.17 32.54
C GLY A 325 21.94 25.04 31.49
N ARG A 326 23.08 25.67 31.82
CA ARG A 326 23.85 26.51 30.87
C ARG A 326 24.59 25.66 29.84
N GLU A 327 25.25 24.59 30.29
CA GLU A 327 25.89 23.60 29.42
C GLU A 327 24.87 22.88 28.54
N ARG A 328 23.71 22.53 29.10
CA ARG A 328 22.62 21.91 28.34
C ARG A 328 22.17 22.79 27.18
N ARG A 329 22.02 24.11 27.38
CA ARG A 329 21.72 25.06 26.28
C ARG A 329 22.83 25.15 25.23
N ALA A 330 24.09 25.12 25.64
CA ALA A 330 25.22 25.13 24.70
C ALA A 330 25.20 23.88 23.80
N VAL A 331 24.99 22.70 24.40
CA VAL A 331 24.87 21.43 23.67
C VAL A 331 23.67 21.44 22.71
N TYR A 332 22.53 22.02 23.10
CA TYR A 332 21.39 22.21 22.19
C TYR A 332 21.72 23.12 21.00
N GLY A 333 22.49 24.20 21.23
CA GLY A 333 22.95 25.09 20.15
C GLY A 333 23.85 24.38 19.14
N GLU A 334 24.83 23.61 19.63
CA GLU A 334 25.71 22.79 18.78
C GLU A 334 24.93 21.72 18.02
N LEU A 335 24.01 21.02 18.69
CA LEU A 335 23.17 20.00 18.05
C LEU A 335 22.30 20.61 16.95
N ARG A 336 21.85 21.86 17.11
CA ARG A 336 21.06 22.58 16.09
C ARG A 336 21.88 22.87 14.84
N GLU A 337 23.11 23.34 14.98
CA GLU A 337 24.00 23.57 13.83
C GLU A 337 24.39 22.26 13.14
N LEU A 338 24.72 21.21 13.91
CA LEU A 338 24.99 19.88 13.36
C LEU A 338 23.79 19.31 12.58
N ARG A 339 22.56 19.49 13.10
CA ARG A 339 21.33 19.08 12.40
C ARG A 339 21.13 19.84 11.10
N LYS A 340 21.44 21.14 11.07
CA LYS A 340 21.34 21.97 9.88
C LYS A 340 22.33 21.51 8.81
N GLU A 341 23.57 21.27 9.20
CA GLU A 341 24.61 20.75 8.31
C GLU A 341 24.26 19.35 7.80
N PHE A 342 23.82 18.45 8.69
CA PHE A 342 23.36 17.11 8.34
C PHE A 342 22.29 17.15 7.24
N ARG A 343 21.25 17.98 7.42
CA ARG A 343 20.17 18.13 6.44
C ARG A 343 20.66 18.64 5.09
N GLU A 344 21.60 19.58 5.08
CA GLU A 344 22.12 20.12 3.82
C GLU A 344 22.92 19.07 3.04
N ARG A 345 23.80 18.33 3.73
CA ARG A 345 24.57 17.25 3.13
C ARG A 345 23.69 16.09 2.69
N GLU A 346 22.75 15.67 3.53
CA GLU A 346 21.76 14.63 3.21
C GLU A 346 20.94 15.02 1.98
N LYS A 347 20.46 16.27 1.90
CA LYS A 347 19.72 16.77 0.73
C LYS A 347 20.56 16.74 -0.56
N ARG A 348 21.87 16.94 -0.47
CA ARG A 348 22.77 16.81 -1.64
C ARG A 348 22.89 15.34 -2.08
N CYS A 349 23.20 14.45 -1.14
CA CYS A 349 23.31 13.01 -1.39
C CYS A 349 22.00 12.44 -1.98
N VAL A 350 20.85 12.79 -1.41
CA VAL A 350 19.55 12.37 -1.95
C VAL A 350 19.33 12.86 -3.38
N ARG A 351 19.66 14.13 -3.68
CA ARG A 351 19.53 14.67 -5.05
C ARG A 351 20.42 13.92 -6.03
N GLU A 352 21.66 13.61 -5.66
CA GLU A 352 22.59 12.84 -6.52
C GLU A 352 22.06 11.42 -6.80
N ILE A 353 21.59 10.71 -5.78
CA ILE A 353 21.02 9.37 -5.93
C ILE A 353 19.77 9.40 -6.81
N VAL A 354 18.85 10.33 -6.55
CA VAL A 354 17.60 10.45 -7.33
C VAL A 354 17.92 10.82 -8.77
N ALA A 355 18.73 11.86 -9.01
CA ALA A 355 19.12 12.30 -10.35
C ALA A 355 19.89 11.24 -11.15
N GLY A 356 20.73 10.44 -10.47
CA GLY A 356 21.46 9.32 -11.08
C GLY A 356 20.59 8.10 -11.41
N SER A 357 19.38 8.01 -10.87
CA SER A 357 18.48 6.88 -11.08
C SER A 357 17.66 7.02 -12.37
N LYS A 358 17.61 5.95 -13.17
CA LYS A 358 16.78 5.84 -14.39
C LYS A 358 15.34 5.47 -14.07
N VAL A 359 15.12 4.73 -12.98
CA VAL A 359 13.79 4.37 -12.50
C VAL A 359 13.65 4.82 -11.05
N VAL A 360 12.65 5.65 -10.77
CA VAL A 360 12.31 6.05 -9.40
C VAL A 360 10.96 5.45 -9.05
N LEU A 361 10.88 4.74 -7.93
CA LEU A 361 9.67 4.04 -7.50
C LEU A 361 9.15 4.62 -6.20
N ALA A 362 7.88 4.97 -6.13
CA ALA A 362 7.26 5.55 -4.93
C ALA A 362 5.80 5.15 -4.83
N THR A 363 5.19 5.27 -3.66
CA THR A 363 3.71 5.30 -3.62
C THR A 363 3.23 6.61 -4.27
N LEU A 364 1.99 6.66 -4.75
CA LEU A 364 1.43 7.90 -5.32
C LEU A 364 1.56 9.10 -4.38
N HIS A 365 1.31 8.89 -3.08
CA HIS A 365 1.57 9.91 -2.07
C HIS A 365 3.06 10.22 -1.97
N GLY A 366 3.91 9.18 -1.88
CA GLY A 366 5.37 9.30 -1.79
C GLY A 366 5.99 10.12 -2.91
N ALA A 367 5.42 10.09 -4.11
CA ALA A 367 5.87 10.87 -5.27
C ALA A 367 5.78 12.40 -5.04
N GLY A 368 4.84 12.87 -4.21
CA GLY A 368 4.73 14.26 -3.81
C GLY A 368 5.76 14.68 -2.73
N GLY A 369 6.72 13.82 -2.40
CA GLY A 369 7.75 14.10 -1.41
C GLY A 369 8.78 15.12 -1.90
N PHE A 370 9.41 15.84 -0.97
CA PHE A 370 10.42 16.86 -1.30
C PHE A 370 11.62 16.30 -2.07
N HIS A 371 11.90 14.99 -1.96
CA HIS A 371 12.98 14.31 -2.66
C HIS A 371 12.82 14.34 -4.19
N LEU A 372 11.58 14.45 -4.71
CA LEU A 372 11.30 14.53 -6.15
C LEU A 372 11.04 15.96 -6.64
N LYS A 373 11.16 16.96 -5.77
CA LYS A 373 10.84 18.34 -6.14
C LYS A 373 11.82 18.85 -7.20
N GLY A 374 11.28 19.19 -8.38
CA GLY A 374 12.06 19.68 -9.52
C GLY A 374 12.63 18.59 -10.42
N GLU A 375 12.45 17.32 -10.05
CA GLU A 375 12.80 16.19 -10.90
C GLU A 375 11.84 16.09 -12.09
N LYS A 376 12.38 15.76 -13.27
CA LYS A 376 11.59 15.50 -14.48
C LYS A 376 11.69 14.03 -14.84
N PHE A 377 10.56 13.50 -15.30
CA PHE A 377 10.40 12.13 -15.77
C PHE A 377 9.76 12.16 -17.16
N ASP A 378 10.26 11.33 -18.05
CA ASP A 378 9.73 11.23 -19.41
C ASP A 378 8.39 10.50 -19.42
N VAL A 379 8.25 9.49 -18.54
CA VAL A 379 7.05 8.66 -18.41
C VAL A 379 6.73 8.41 -16.94
N VAL A 380 5.45 8.59 -16.59
CA VAL A 380 4.91 8.11 -15.32
C VAL A 380 4.15 6.81 -15.57
N VAL A 381 4.48 5.75 -14.83
CA VAL A 381 3.76 4.47 -14.84
C VAL A 381 3.04 4.33 -13.51
N ILE A 382 1.73 4.12 -13.54
CA ILE A 382 0.93 3.88 -12.33
C ILE A 382 0.36 2.47 -12.39
N ASP A 383 0.81 1.59 -11.50
CA ASP A 383 0.22 0.27 -11.28
C ASP A 383 -0.94 0.35 -10.27
N GLU A 384 -1.88 -0.58 -10.38
CA GLU A 384 -3.15 -0.58 -9.63
C GLU A 384 -3.90 0.76 -9.66
N ALA A 385 -3.91 1.43 -10.83
CA ALA A 385 -4.55 2.73 -11.01
C ALA A 385 -6.08 2.70 -10.75
N SER A 386 -6.72 1.53 -10.88
CA SER A 386 -8.15 1.33 -10.57
C SER A 386 -8.45 1.19 -9.07
N GLN A 387 -7.43 1.09 -8.22
CA GLN A 387 -7.59 1.09 -6.76
C GLN A 387 -7.23 2.45 -6.13
N ALA A 388 -6.89 3.44 -6.95
CA ALA A 388 -6.44 4.76 -6.51
C ALA A 388 -7.53 5.82 -6.72
N LEU A 389 -7.67 6.74 -5.76
CA LEU A 389 -8.47 7.95 -5.94
C LEU A 389 -7.88 8.80 -7.07
N GLU A 390 -8.71 9.41 -7.90
CA GLU A 390 -8.20 10.24 -9.00
C GLU A 390 -7.31 11.39 -8.49
N ALA A 391 -7.69 12.04 -7.39
CA ALA A 391 -6.89 13.10 -6.78
C ALA A 391 -5.50 12.62 -6.34
N GLN A 392 -5.36 11.34 -5.98
CA GLN A 392 -4.10 10.71 -5.62
C GLN A 392 -3.21 10.48 -6.85
N CYS A 393 -3.80 10.06 -7.98
CA CYS A 393 -3.09 9.89 -9.26
C CYS A 393 -2.50 11.20 -9.77
N TRP A 394 -3.15 12.35 -9.51
CA TRP A 394 -2.64 13.64 -9.94
C TRP A 394 -1.35 14.09 -9.24
N VAL A 395 -1.01 13.52 -8.08
CA VAL A 395 0.21 13.87 -7.32
C VAL A 395 1.49 13.73 -8.18
N PRO A 396 1.77 12.60 -8.84
CA PRO A 396 2.88 12.49 -9.79
C PRO A 396 2.60 13.06 -11.20
N LEU A 397 1.34 13.33 -11.56
CA LEU A 397 0.96 13.66 -12.95
C LEU A 397 0.96 15.16 -13.29
N ILE A 398 1.00 16.07 -12.30
CA ILE A 398 1.03 17.53 -12.56
C ILE A 398 2.11 17.91 -13.56
N GLY A 399 3.30 17.29 -13.46
CA GLY A 399 4.44 17.57 -14.36
C GLY A 399 4.61 16.57 -15.50
N ALA A 400 3.70 15.61 -15.66
CA ALA A 400 3.88 14.48 -16.58
C ALA A 400 3.50 14.82 -18.02
N GLY A 401 4.40 14.53 -18.96
CA GLY A 401 4.14 14.61 -20.40
C GLY A 401 3.48 13.35 -20.96
N LYS A 402 3.73 12.19 -20.34
CA LYS A 402 3.19 10.88 -20.71
C LYS A 402 2.87 10.05 -19.47
N VAL A 403 1.75 9.32 -19.51
CA VAL A 403 1.35 8.36 -18.48
C VAL A 403 0.95 7.01 -19.05
N VAL A 404 1.35 5.94 -18.37
CA VAL A 404 0.81 4.59 -18.57
C VAL A 404 0.10 4.17 -17.29
N LEU A 405 -1.21 3.93 -17.38
CA LEU A 405 -2.01 3.44 -16.26
C LEU A 405 -2.26 1.95 -16.45
N ALA A 406 -1.86 1.14 -15.48
CA ALA A 406 -2.17 -0.26 -15.43
C ALA A 406 -3.11 -0.55 -14.26
N GLY A 407 -4.09 -1.41 -14.50
CA GLY A 407 -5.08 -1.75 -13.48
C GLY A 407 -6.18 -2.63 -14.03
N ASP A 408 -7.16 -2.86 -13.19
CA ASP A 408 -8.38 -3.57 -13.55
C ASP A 408 -9.57 -2.86 -12.91
N HIS A 409 -10.28 -2.09 -13.72
CA HIS A 409 -11.47 -1.36 -13.32
C HIS A 409 -12.69 -2.23 -12.99
N LEU A 410 -12.61 -3.55 -13.23
CA LEU A 410 -13.65 -4.51 -12.87
C LEU A 410 -13.36 -5.22 -11.53
N GLN A 411 -12.24 -4.88 -10.88
CA GLN A 411 -11.92 -5.28 -9.51
C GLN A 411 -12.32 -4.18 -8.51
N LEU A 412 -11.86 -4.30 -7.26
CA LEU A 412 -12.25 -3.41 -6.18
C LEU A 412 -11.88 -1.94 -6.47
N PRO A 413 -12.82 -1.00 -6.32
CA PRO A 413 -12.55 0.43 -6.36
C PRO A 413 -11.81 0.89 -5.09
N PRO A 414 -11.30 2.13 -5.05
CA PRO A 414 -10.78 2.72 -3.82
C PRO A 414 -11.83 2.72 -2.70
N THR A 415 -11.41 2.37 -1.48
CA THR A 415 -12.30 2.38 -0.30
C THR A 415 -12.57 3.81 0.18
N ILE A 416 -13.84 4.19 0.31
CA ILE A 416 -14.29 5.53 0.73
C ILE A 416 -15.20 5.40 1.95
N LYS A 417 -14.78 6.00 3.07
CA LYS A 417 -15.46 5.89 4.37
C LYS A 417 -16.69 6.78 4.46
N SER A 418 -16.71 7.94 3.79
CA SER A 418 -17.84 8.87 3.84
C SER A 418 -19.13 8.28 3.30
N LEU A 419 -19.03 7.27 2.43
CA LEU A 419 -20.20 6.57 1.88
C LEU A 419 -20.82 5.59 2.89
N ASN A 420 -20.04 5.12 3.87
CA ASN A 420 -20.47 4.15 4.88
C ASN A 420 -21.06 4.81 6.14
N MET A 421 -20.97 6.13 6.27
CA MET A 421 -21.72 6.85 7.30
C MET A 421 -23.19 6.89 6.87
N LYS A 422 -24.02 6.02 7.46
CA LYS A 422 -25.48 6.17 7.43
C LYS A 422 -25.77 7.64 7.73
N GLU A 423 -26.53 8.31 6.88
CA GLU A 423 -27.06 9.65 7.12
C GLU A 423 -27.82 9.62 8.45
N THR A 424 -27.13 9.86 9.57
CA THR A 424 -27.77 10.22 10.82
C THR A 424 -28.21 11.65 10.64
N GLU A 425 -29.31 11.85 9.92
CA GLU A 425 -29.99 13.13 9.93
C GLU A 425 -30.32 13.46 11.39
N PRO A 426 -29.80 14.58 11.93
CA PRO A 426 -30.29 15.05 13.21
C PRO A 426 -31.74 15.48 13.01
N LYS A 427 -32.67 14.68 13.55
CA LYS A 427 -34.08 15.07 13.72
C LYS A 427 -34.14 16.34 14.57
N GLY A 428 -34.11 17.53 13.95
CA GLY A 428 -34.32 18.77 14.69
C GLY A 428 -33.81 20.09 14.13
N ALA A 429 -33.15 20.16 12.97
CA ALA A 429 -32.69 21.44 12.44
C ALA A 429 -33.36 21.77 11.10
N LYS A 430 -34.53 22.44 11.16
CA LYS A 430 -35.05 23.22 10.02
C LYS A 430 -34.20 24.48 9.84
N GLY A 431 -32.97 24.31 9.37
CA GLY A 431 -32.13 25.39 8.87
C GLY A 431 -31.93 25.18 7.38
N LYS A 432 -32.16 26.21 6.57
CA LYS A 432 -31.89 26.20 5.13
C LYS A 432 -30.39 25.96 4.91
N GLU A 433 -29.98 24.72 4.69
CA GLU A 433 -28.70 24.45 4.06
C GLU A 433 -28.84 24.75 2.56
N GLU A 434 -28.04 25.71 2.09
CA GLU A 434 -27.73 25.84 0.67
C GLU A 434 -27.19 24.49 0.19
N LYS A 435 -28.04 23.74 -0.51
CA LYS A 435 -27.63 22.60 -1.33
C LYS A 435 -26.63 23.11 -2.36
N GLY A 436 -25.34 23.08 -2.01
CA GLY A 436 -24.27 23.11 -3.00
C GLY A 436 -24.60 22.05 -4.03
N LYS A 437 -24.73 22.45 -5.30
CA LYS A 437 -25.02 21.56 -6.42
C LYS A 437 -24.06 20.36 -6.36
N LYS A 438 -24.54 19.17 -5.94
CA LYS A 438 -23.89 17.90 -6.31
C LYS A 438 -24.02 17.81 -7.82
N GLU A 439 -23.03 18.32 -8.56
CA GLU A 439 -22.97 18.18 -10.00
C GLU A 439 -22.86 16.68 -10.32
N LYS A 440 -23.81 16.19 -11.12
CA LYS A 440 -23.91 14.78 -11.50
C LYS A 440 -22.63 14.39 -12.27
N GLY A 441 -21.76 13.56 -11.69
CA GLY A 441 -20.72 12.86 -12.43
C GLY A 441 -19.31 12.83 -11.82
N ILE A 442 -18.98 13.64 -10.80
CA ILE A 442 -17.67 13.60 -10.13
C ILE A 442 -17.84 12.95 -8.75
N THR A 443 -17.32 11.74 -8.57
CA THR A 443 -17.32 11.02 -7.29
C THR A 443 -15.90 10.62 -6.89
N LEU A 444 -15.69 10.27 -5.62
CA LEU A 444 -14.42 9.69 -5.17
C LEU A 444 -14.22 8.25 -5.69
N GLU A 445 -15.31 7.53 -5.97
CA GLU A 445 -15.29 6.16 -6.50
C GLU A 445 -14.80 6.09 -7.94
N THR A 446 -15.03 7.15 -8.72
CA THR A 446 -14.60 7.20 -10.12
C THR A 446 -13.10 7.35 -10.18
N THR A 447 -12.41 6.32 -10.68
CA THR A 447 -10.96 6.32 -10.80
C THR A 447 -10.52 7.11 -12.04
N LEU A 448 -9.25 7.52 -12.08
CA LEU A 448 -8.67 8.11 -13.29
C LEU A 448 -8.77 7.15 -14.48
N PHE A 449 -8.62 5.84 -14.23
CA PHE A 449 -8.71 4.80 -15.25
C PHE A 449 -10.10 4.77 -15.87
N ASP A 450 -11.15 4.73 -15.03
CA ASP A 450 -12.55 4.71 -15.47
C ASP A 450 -12.91 5.96 -16.27
N ARG A 451 -12.51 7.13 -15.77
CA ARG A 451 -12.85 8.40 -16.41
C ARG A 451 -12.20 8.54 -17.78
N LEU A 452 -10.93 8.13 -17.92
CA LEU A 452 -10.23 8.14 -19.21
C LEU A 452 -10.83 7.13 -20.19
N LEU A 453 -11.17 5.93 -19.72
CA LEU A 453 -11.82 4.91 -20.54
C LEU A 453 -13.21 5.37 -21.03
N ALA A 454 -14.00 6.01 -20.16
CA ALA A 454 -15.29 6.57 -20.52
C ALA A 454 -15.17 7.73 -21.53
N LEU A 455 -14.11 8.54 -21.45
CA LEU A 455 -13.89 9.69 -22.32
C LEU A 455 -13.36 9.30 -23.71
N HIS A 456 -12.36 8.41 -23.77
CA HIS A 456 -11.64 8.09 -25.02
C HIS A 456 -11.93 6.69 -25.58
N GLY A 457 -12.68 5.87 -24.84
CA GLY A 457 -13.06 4.52 -25.26
C GLY A 457 -11.89 3.54 -25.34
N SER A 458 -12.08 2.46 -26.10
CA SER A 458 -11.08 1.40 -26.27
C SER A 458 -9.83 1.82 -27.05
N SER A 459 -9.83 3.01 -27.66
CA SER A 459 -8.69 3.51 -28.46
C SER A 459 -7.40 3.62 -27.64
N ILE A 460 -7.51 3.98 -26.36
CA ILE A 460 -6.38 4.11 -25.43
C ILE A 460 -6.10 2.87 -24.60
N LYS A 461 -6.89 1.80 -24.75
CA LYS A 461 -6.84 0.61 -23.89
C LYS A 461 -6.28 -0.61 -24.64
N ARG A 462 -5.42 -1.38 -23.97
CA ARG A 462 -5.09 -2.76 -24.35
C ARG A 462 -5.34 -3.69 -23.18
N MET A 463 -6.04 -4.79 -23.43
CA MET A 463 -6.41 -5.77 -22.43
C MET A 463 -5.54 -7.01 -22.58
N LEU A 464 -4.97 -7.47 -21.47
CA LEU A 464 -4.27 -8.74 -21.41
C LEU A 464 -5.31 -9.88 -21.33
N THR A 465 -5.13 -10.93 -22.12
CA THR A 465 -6.17 -11.96 -22.30
C THR A 465 -5.77 -13.34 -21.79
N THR A 466 -4.48 -13.69 -21.83
CA THR A 466 -4.00 -14.98 -21.33
C THR A 466 -3.72 -14.91 -19.82
N GLN A 467 -4.39 -15.74 -19.02
CA GLN A 467 -4.21 -15.84 -17.57
C GLN A 467 -3.45 -17.12 -17.17
N TYR A 468 -2.66 -17.01 -16.10
CA TYR A 468 -1.71 -18.02 -15.62
C TYR A 468 -1.95 -18.38 -14.14
N ARG A 469 -3.17 -18.23 -13.63
CA ARG A 469 -3.51 -18.46 -12.21
C ARG A 469 -4.60 -19.52 -12.01
N MET A 470 -5.71 -19.41 -12.73
CA MET A 470 -6.92 -20.18 -12.47
C MET A 470 -7.05 -21.38 -13.42
N HIS A 471 -7.59 -22.47 -12.90
CA HIS A 471 -8.14 -23.56 -13.73
C HIS A 471 -9.25 -23.03 -14.65
N GLU A 472 -9.42 -23.61 -15.85
CA GLU A 472 -10.39 -23.14 -16.86
C GLU A 472 -11.82 -23.03 -16.32
N LYS A 473 -12.30 -24.05 -15.60
CA LYS A 473 -13.62 -24.04 -14.94
C LYS A 473 -13.82 -22.86 -13.96
N ILE A 474 -12.78 -22.48 -13.21
CA ILE A 474 -12.84 -21.34 -12.27
C ILE A 474 -12.84 -20.03 -13.06
N MET A 475 -11.97 -19.91 -14.06
CA MET A 475 -11.86 -18.73 -14.93
C MET A 475 -13.13 -18.46 -15.75
N ALA A 476 -13.87 -19.51 -16.12
CA ALA A 476 -15.02 -19.41 -17.01
C ALA A 476 -16.06 -18.39 -16.52
N PHE A 477 -16.41 -18.42 -15.23
CA PHE A 477 -17.42 -17.52 -14.67
C PHE A 477 -16.97 -16.05 -14.69
N PRO A 478 -15.82 -15.64 -14.11
CA PRO A 478 -15.34 -14.27 -14.22
C PRO A 478 -15.15 -13.81 -15.68
N SER A 479 -14.66 -14.70 -16.56
CA SER A 479 -14.45 -14.37 -17.98
C SER A 479 -15.77 -13.97 -18.64
N GLN A 480 -16.83 -14.76 -18.44
CA GLN A 480 -18.14 -14.51 -19.02
C GLN A 480 -18.82 -13.27 -18.43
N GLU A 481 -18.85 -13.14 -17.10
CA GLU A 481 -19.63 -12.09 -16.43
C GLU A 481 -18.95 -10.71 -16.46
N LEU A 482 -17.60 -10.67 -16.46
CA LEU A 482 -16.86 -9.42 -16.31
C LEU A 482 -16.05 -9.08 -17.57
N TYR A 483 -15.52 -10.07 -18.28
CA TYR A 483 -14.49 -9.84 -19.29
C TYR A 483 -14.92 -10.21 -20.72
N GLU A 484 -16.22 -10.21 -21.00
CA GLU A 484 -16.79 -10.48 -22.33
C GLU A 484 -16.28 -11.79 -22.96
N SER A 485 -16.01 -12.80 -22.12
CA SER A 485 -15.44 -14.10 -22.50
C SER A 485 -14.06 -14.03 -23.20
N LYS A 486 -13.29 -12.95 -22.97
CA LYS A 486 -11.98 -12.75 -23.60
C LYS A 486 -10.80 -13.42 -22.87
N LEU A 487 -11.00 -13.90 -21.64
CA LEU A 487 -9.92 -14.55 -20.90
C LEU A 487 -9.68 -15.97 -21.41
N VAL A 488 -8.39 -16.33 -21.54
CA VAL A 488 -7.92 -17.65 -21.96
C VAL A 488 -6.96 -18.19 -20.90
N ALA A 489 -7.21 -19.40 -20.42
CA ALA A 489 -6.30 -20.08 -19.51
C ALA A 489 -5.07 -20.59 -20.26
N ALA A 490 -3.87 -20.27 -19.78
CA ALA A 490 -2.64 -20.82 -20.31
C ALA A 490 -2.59 -22.34 -20.09
N ASP A 491 -1.95 -23.09 -21.00
CA ASP A 491 -1.88 -24.55 -20.96
C ASP A 491 -1.35 -25.08 -19.62
N ALA A 492 -0.42 -24.35 -18.99
CA ALA A 492 0.17 -24.71 -17.70
C ALA A 492 -0.82 -24.72 -16.53
N VAL A 493 -1.94 -23.99 -16.61
CA VAL A 493 -2.95 -23.89 -15.54
C VAL A 493 -4.32 -24.41 -15.95
N LYS A 494 -4.58 -24.53 -17.26
CA LYS A 494 -5.89 -24.82 -17.83
C LYS A 494 -6.59 -26.02 -17.19
N ALA A 495 -5.84 -27.10 -16.98
CA ALA A 495 -6.32 -28.38 -16.46
C ALA A 495 -5.68 -28.79 -15.12
N TRP A 496 -4.95 -27.87 -14.46
CA TRP A 496 -4.16 -28.21 -13.27
C TRP A 496 -5.03 -28.27 -12.00
N LEU A 497 -4.96 -29.39 -11.28
CA LEU A 497 -5.77 -29.68 -10.09
C LEU A 497 -4.89 -29.88 -8.85
N LEU A 498 -5.51 -29.88 -7.66
CA LEU A 498 -4.79 -30.07 -6.39
C LEU A 498 -4.10 -31.44 -6.33
N LYS A 499 -4.73 -32.50 -6.87
CA LYS A 499 -4.14 -33.85 -6.95
C LYS A 499 -2.86 -33.93 -7.80
N ASP A 500 -2.59 -32.93 -8.64
CA ASP A 500 -1.39 -32.88 -9.47
C ASP A 500 -0.22 -32.23 -8.71
N LEU A 501 -0.44 -31.74 -7.49
CA LEU A 501 0.62 -31.29 -6.60
C LEU A 501 1.42 -32.48 -6.05
N PRO A 502 2.73 -32.31 -5.83
CA PRO A 502 3.54 -33.35 -5.20
C PRO A 502 2.99 -33.72 -3.82
N PHE A 503 2.92 -35.02 -3.54
CA PHE A 503 2.51 -35.57 -2.23
C PHE A 503 1.05 -35.31 -1.85
N VAL A 504 0.19 -34.94 -2.80
CA VAL A 504 -1.26 -34.80 -2.60
C VAL A 504 -1.98 -36.05 -3.09
N ASP A 505 -2.83 -36.62 -2.25
CA ASP A 505 -3.64 -37.79 -2.55
C ASP A 505 -4.80 -37.45 -3.48
N ASP A 506 -5.15 -38.40 -4.36
CA ASP A 506 -6.25 -38.26 -5.31
C ASP A 506 -7.61 -38.57 -4.64
N THR A 507 -8.19 -37.53 -4.03
CA THR A 507 -9.49 -37.54 -3.33
C THR A 507 -10.56 -36.73 -4.07
N ASP A 508 -11.83 -36.89 -3.68
CA ASP A 508 -12.94 -36.09 -4.24
C ASP A 508 -12.73 -34.58 -4.06
N ASP A 509 -12.19 -34.15 -2.91
CA ASP A 509 -11.89 -32.73 -2.62
C ASP A 509 -10.72 -32.19 -3.47
N THR A 510 -9.84 -33.05 -3.98
CA THR A 510 -8.65 -32.65 -4.79
C THR A 510 -8.84 -32.78 -6.30
N ARG A 511 -9.90 -33.47 -6.75
CA ARG A 511 -10.26 -33.69 -8.16
C ARG A 511 -11.10 -32.56 -8.75
N GLU A 512 -11.89 -31.91 -7.93
CA GLU A 512 -12.81 -30.87 -8.39
C GLU A 512 -12.24 -29.47 -8.14
N PRO A 513 -12.08 -28.63 -9.19
CA PRO A 513 -11.52 -27.29 -9.05
C PRO A 513 -12.53 -26.28 -8.49
N LEU A 514 -13.83 -26.63 -8.45
CA LEU A 514 -14.88 -25.76 -7.95
C LEU A 514 -15.96 -26.58 -7.26
N VAL A 515 -16.21 -26.28 -6.00
CA VAL A 515 -17.25 -26.89 -5.18
C VAL A 515 -18.08 -25.77 -4.54
N PHE A 516 -19.40 -25.87 -4.62
CA PHE A 516 -20.31 -24.97 -3.93
C PHE A 516 -21.06 -25.75 -2.86
N TRP A 517 -20.91 -25.33 -1.60
CA TRP A 517 -21.64 -25.91 -0.47
C TRP A 517 -22.80 -25.01 -0.09
N ASP A 518 -24.00 -25.49 -0.39
CA ASP A 518 -25.23 -24.82 0.03
C ASP A 518 -25.52 -25.14 1.50
N THR A 519 -25.50 -24.09 2.33
CA THR A 519 -25.82 -24.18 3.77
C THR A 519 -27.30 -23.88 4.05
N GLN A 520 -28.11 -23.58 3.02
CA GLN A 520 -29.53 -23.32 3.16
C GLN A 520 -30.25 -24.55 3.74
N GLY A 521 -31.00 -24.33 4.82
CA GLY A 521 -31.77 -25.40 5.49
C GLY A 521 -31.02 -26.13 6.61
N GLY A 522 -29.75 -25.82 6.87
CA GLY A 522 -29.10 -26.18 8.14
C GLY A 522 -29.19 -25.06 9.18
N ASP A 523 -28.95 -25.37 10.45
CA ASP A 523 -28.92 -24.41 11.57
C ASP A 523 -27.66 -23.49 11.55
N PHE A 524 -27.38 -22.87 10.40
CA PHE A 524 -26.23 -21.99 10.16
C PHE A 524 -26.64 -20.51 10.35
N ALA A 525 -27.08 -20.15 11.55
CA ALA A 525 -27.58 -18.80 11.83
C ALA A 525 -26.46 -17.75 11.83
N GLU A 526 -26.72 -16.62 11.15
CA GLU A 526 -25.89 -15.41 11.26
C GLU A 526 -26.03 -14.79 12.65
N LYS A 527 -24.92 -14.28 13.19
CA LYS A 527 -24.85 -13.49 14.42
C LYS A 527 -24.28 -12.11 14.11
N ASP A 528 -24.91 -11.08 14.67
CA ASP A 528 -24.35 -9.73 14.76
C ASP A 528 -23.40 -9.66 15.96
N GLU A 529 -22.30 -8.89 15.88
CA GLU A 529 -21.44 -8.65 17.05
C GLU A 529 -22.22 -7.91 18.16
N ASP A 530 -22.14 -8.40 19.40
CA ASP A 530 -22.86 -7.85 20.55
C ASP A 530 -22.69 -6.33 20.70
N ASP A 531 -23.83 -5.70 21.00
CA ASP A 531 -24.17 -4.28 20.99
C ASP A 531 -23.46 -3.46 22.11
N THR A 532 -22.13 -3.57 22.22
CA THR A 532 -21.35 -2.65 23.06
C THR A 532 -21.12 -1.35 22.30
N GLN A 533 -21.36 -0.19 22.92
CA GLN A 533 -21.25 1.14 22.27
C GLN A 533 -19.89 1.46 21.58
N ALA A 534 -18.87 0.62 21.75
CA ALA A 534 -17.59 0.72 21.05
C ALA A 534 -17.59 0.05 19.67
N THR A 535 -18.44 -0.96 19.41
CA THR A 535 -18.48 -1.73 18.15
C THR A 535 -19.38 -1.11 17.09
N THR A 536 -20.41 -0.35 17.47
CA THR A 536 -21.26 0.40 16.51
C THR A 536 -20.50 1.45 15.67
N LEU A 537 -19.30 1.88 16.12
CA LEU A 537 -18.42 2.80 15.39
C LEU A 537 -17.48 2.09 14.39
N LEU A 538 -17.33 0.76 14.48
CA LEU A 538 -16.48 -0.07 13.61
C LEU A 538 -17.24 -0.70 12.44
N GLY A 539 -18.55 -0.47 12.35
CA GLY A 539 -19.45 -1.00 11.32
C GLY A 539 -20.04 -2.35 11.72
N ASP A 540 -21.33 -2.53 11.47
CA ASP A 540 -22.06 -3.78 11.71
C ASP A 540 -21.34 -4.92 10.96
N SER A 541 -20.61 -5.79 11.68
CA SER A 541 -19.92 -6.95 11.10
C SER A 541 -20.61 -8.24 11.54
N LYS A 542 -20.68 -9.21 10.62
CA LYS A 542 -21.44 -10.45 10.80
C LYS A 542 -20.54 -11.67 10.91
N SER A 543 -21.03 -12.69 11.60
CA SER A 543 -20.36 -13.99 11.71
C SER A 543 -21.35 -15.16 11.59
N ASN A 544 -20.85 -16.32 11.17
CA ASN A 544 -21.57 -17.57 11.08
C ASN A 544 -20.66 -18.71 11.55
N GLU A 545 -20.89 -19.20 12.77
CA GLU A 545 -20.06 -20.25 13.38
C GLU A 545 -20.18 -21.59 12.64
N GLY A 546 -21.35 -21.89 12.09
CA GLY A 546 -21.56 -23.11 11.32
C GLY A 546 -20.72 -23.10 10.05
N GLU A 547 -20.72 -22.00 9.30
CA GLU A 547 -19.92 -21.87 8.07
C GLU A 547 -18.42 -21.93 8.39
N ALA A 548 -18.00 -21.34 9.51
CA ALA A 548 -16.63 -21.40 9.97
C ALA A 548 -16.20 -22.84 10.31
N ALA A 549 -17.08 -23.61 10.95
CA ALA A 549 -16.85 -25.03 11.25
C ALA A 549 -16.78 -25.88 9.97
N LEU A 550 -17.63 -25.59 8.99
CA LEU A 550 -17.64 -26.26 7.69
C LEU A 550 -16.36 -25.96 6.90
N ALA A 551 -15.94 -24.70 6.84
CA ALA A 551 -14.66 -24.31 6.25
C ALA A 551 -13.48 -25.02 6.94
N ARG A 552 -13.48 -25.10 8.27
CA ARG A 552 -12.46 -25.86 9.03
C ARG A 552 -12.43 -27.33 8.65
N LEU A 553 -13.60 -27.96 8.48
CA LEU A 553 -13.70 -29.35 8.07
C LEU A 553 -13.09 -29.57 6.67
N HIS A 554 -13.38 -28.68 5.72
CA HIS A 554 -12.80 -28.78 4.38
C HIS A 554 -11.27 -28.62 4.40
N VAL A 555 -10.78 -27.60 5.11
CA VAL A 555 -9.35 -27.35 5.27
C VAL A 555 -8.67 -28.58 5.87
N ALA A 556 -9.26 -29.19 6.91
CA ALA A 556 -8.73 -30.40 7.51
C ALA A 556 -8.61 -31.54 6.48
N ARG A 557 -9.63 -31.78 5.65
CA ARG A 557 -9.59 -32.81 4.61
C ARG A 557 -8.52 -32.55 3.56
N LEU A 558 -8.35 -31.30 3.12
CA LEU A 558 -7.30 -30.92 2.17
C LEU A 558 -5.90 -31.17 2.76
N VAL A 559 -5.70 -30.81 4.02
CA VAL A 559 -4.42 -31.03 4.71
C VAL A 559 -4.16 -32.52 4.95
N GLU A 560 -5.19 -33.29 5.33
CA GLU A 560 -5.10 -34.76 5.46
C GLU A 560 -4.77 -35.43 4.12
N ALA A 561 -5.26 -34.89 3.01
CA ALA A 561 -4.92 -35.32 1.66
C ALA A 561 -3.52 -34.83 1.20
N GLY A 562 -2.76 -34.13 2.03
CA GLY A 562 -1.38 -33.72 1.75
C GLY A 562 -1.20 -32.30 1.22
N VAL A 563 -2.25 -31.49 1.10
CA VAL A 563 -2.12 -30.09 0.70
C VAL A 563 -1.47 -29.29 1.84
N SER A 564 -0.40 -28.57 1.52
CA SER A 564 0.28 -27.71 2.50
C SER A 564 -0.67 -26.62 3.01
N PRO A 565 -0.78 -26.38 4.32
CA PRO A 565 -1.57 -25.27 4.85
C PRO A 565 -1.17 -23.90 4.30
N ALA A 566 0.11 -23.72 3.91
CA ALA A 566 0.60 -22.48 3.32
C ALA A 566 0.08 -22.22 1.89
N ASP A 567 -0.42 -23.25 1.21
CA ASP A 567 -1.04 -23.16 -0.12
C ASP A 567 -2.56 -22.97 -0.04
N ILE A 568 -3.12 -22.87 1.18
CA ILE A 568 -4.55 -22.69 1.44
C ILE A 568 -4.80 -21.28 1.99
N ALA A 569 -5.78 -20.60 1.39
CA ALA A 569 -6.29 -19.33 1.89
C ALA A 569 -7.80 -19.39 2.12
N VAL A 570 -8.26 -18.89 3.27
CA VAL A 570 -9.70 -18.75 3.57
C VAL A 570 -10.07 -17.27 3.57
N VAL A 571 -11.09 -16.92 2.77
CA VAL A 571 -11.53 -15.54 2.55
C VAL A 571 -12.97 -15.35 3.02
N THR A 572 -13.25 -14.23 3.68
CA THR A 572 -14.60 -13.81 4.05
C THR A 572 -14.79 -12.30 3.90
N PRO A 573 -15.97 -11.79 3.50
CA PRO A 573 -16.19 -10.36 3.43
C PRO A 573 -16.28 -9.67 4.81
N TYR A 574 -16.50 -10.42 5.90
CA TYR A 574 -16.76 -9.85 7.23
C TYR A 574 -15.59 -10.06 8.20
N ASN A 575 -15.18 -8.97 8.87
CA ASN A 575 -14.11 -9.02 9.88
C ASN A 575 -14.49 -9.86 11.11
N ALA A 576 -15.76 -9.85 11.54
CA ALA A 576 -16.23 -10.70 12.62
C ALA A 576 -16.09 -12.18 12.28
N GLN A 577 -16.46 -12.58 11.05
CA GLN A 577 -16.24 -13.96 10.58
C GLN A 577 -14.75 -14.31 10.51
N LEU A 578 -13.89 -13.37 10.11
CA LEU A 578 -12.45 -13.58 10.09
C LEU A 578 -11.90 -13.85 11.49
N ALA A 579 -12.41 -13.18 12.52
CA ALA A 579 -12.03 -13.44 13.91
C ALA A 579 -12.43 -14.86 14.37
N VAL A 580 -13.63 -15.32 13.99
CA VAL A 580 -14.08 -16.69 14.26
C VAL A 580 -13.17 -17.71 13.56
N LEU A 581 -12.89 -17.52 12.27
CA LEU A 581 -12.00 -18.39 11.49
C LEU A 581 -10.57 -18.41 12.07
N ALA A 582 -10.04 -17.26 12.47
CA ALA A 582 -8.70 -17.16 13.05
C ALA A 582 -8.56 -18.00 14.32
N ARG A 583 -9.56 -17.96 15.20
CA ARG A 583 -9.59 -18.78 16.42
C ARG A 583 -9.64 -20.28 16.11
N LEU A 584 -10.31 -20.69 15.03
CA LEU A 584 -10.50 -22.10 14.68
C LEU A 584 -9.33 -22.70 13.88
N LEU A 585 -8.64 -21.88 13.08
CA LEU A 585 -7.69 -22.36 12.06
C LEU A 585 -6.23 -22.04 12.39
N LYS A 586 -5.90 -20.86 12.96
CA LYS A 586 -4.50 -20.45 13.10
C LYS A 586 -3.68 -21.33 14.04
N GLU A 587 -4.29 -21.78 15.14
CA GLU A 587 -3.61 -22.65 16.11
C GLU A 587 -3.36 -24.05 15.53
N ALA A 588 -4.33 -24.58 14.79
CA ALA A 588 -4.22 -25.90 14.15
C ALA A 588 -3.27 -25.88 12.93
N TYR A 589 -3.25 -24.78 12.18
CA TYR A 589 -2.55 -24.66 10.90
C TYR A 589 -1.74 -23.35 10.84
N PRO A 590 -0.56 -23.28 11.48
CA PRO A 590 0.23 -22.04 11.64
C PRO A 590 0.81 -21.43 10.35
N GLY A 591 0.47 -21.95 9.16
CA GLY A 591 0.83 -21.39 7.85
C GLY A 591 -0.35 -20.93 6.99
N ILE A 592 -1.59 -21.15 7.44
CA ILE A 592 -2.79 -20.84 6.64
C ILE A 592 -3.03 -19.34 6.52
N GLU A 593 -3.36 -18.88 5.32
CA GLU A 593 -3.68 -17.48 5.08
C GLU A 593 -5.17 -17.22 5.34
N LEU A 594 -5.48 -16.22 6.16
CA LEU A 594 -6.85 -15.80 6.45
C LEU A 594 -6.99 -14.32 6.09
N GLY A 595 -7.93 -13.99 5.21
CA GLY A 595 -8.08 -12.64 4.68
C GLY A 595 -9.54 -12.18 4.59
N SER A 596 -9.73 -10.86 4.57
CA SER A 596 -10.99 -10.29 4.11
C SER A 596 -10.95 -9.98 2.62
N THR A 597 -12.10 -9.89 1.94
CA THR A 597 -12.14 -9.59 0.49
C THR A 597 -11.52 -8.24 0.14
N LEU A 598 -11.45 -7.30 1.09
CA LEU A 598 -10.77 -6.00 0.95
C LEU A 598 -9.24 -6.09 1.08
N PHE A 599 -8.70 -7.25 1.43
CA PHE A 599 -7.27 -7.53 1.46
C PHE A 599 -6.86 -8.35 0.23
N PRO A 600 -5.94 -7.85 -0.62
CA PRO A 600 -5.39 -8.68 -1.68
C PRO A 600 -4.54 -9.80 -1.06
N LEU A 601 -4.99 -11.05 -1.22
CA LEU A 601 -4.19 -12.26 -1.01
C LEU A 601 -3.17 -12.38 -2.14
N ASP A 602 -2.18 -11.48 -2.20
CA ASP A 602 -1.09 -11.56 -3.19
C ASP A 602 0.11 -12.39 -2.69
N THR A 603 0.03 -12.96 -1.48
CA THR A 603 1.16 -13.62 -0.82
C THR A 603 1.42 -15.06 -1.30
N CYS A 604 0.46 -15.73 -1.94
CA CYS A 604 0.53 -17.17 -2.21
C CYS A 604 1.19 -17.55 -3.57
N CYS A 605 1.50 -16.59 -4.46
CA CYS A 605 2.05 -16.91 -5.79
C CYS A 605 3.59 -16.93 -5.90
N LEU A 606 4.34 -16.82 -4.80
CA LEU A 606 5.82 -16.76 -4.83
C LEU A 606 6.52 -18.14 -4.73
N GLY A 607 5.78 -19.24 -4.59
CA GLY A 607 6.35 -20.57 -4.30
C GLY A 607 6.48 -21.56 -5.47
N LEU A 608 5.88 -21.29 -6.63
CA LEU A 608 5.85 -22.26 -7.75
C LEU A 608 6.68 -21.76 -8.94
N GLU A 609 7.99 -21.57 -8.73
CA GLU A 609 8.95 -21.64 -9.83
C GLU A 609 9.22 -23.12 -10.15
N SER A 610 9.03 -23.48 -11.42
CA SER A 610 9.17 -24.82 -12.01
C SER A 610 10.45 -25.58 -11.60
N PRO A 611 10.38 -26.87 -11.17
CA PRO A 611 11.56 -27.70 -10.87
C PRO A 611 12.17 -28.33 -12.14
N LEU A 612 12.39 -27.55 -13.20
CA LEU A 612 12.95 -28.01 -14.47
C LEU A 612 14.05 -27.08 -14.99
N SER A 613 15.08 -26.79 -14.18
CA SER A 613 16.36 -26.27 -14.73
C SER A 613 17.63 -26.54 -13.91
N SER A 614 17.61 -27.37 -12.87
CA SER A 614 18.81 -27.69 -12.08
C SER A 614 19.01 -29.19 -11.88
N ARG A 615 19.36 -29.91 -12.95
CA ARG A 615 20.11 -31.17 -12.81
C ARG A 615 21.56 -30.94 -13.24
N PRO A 616 22.55 -31.10 -12.34
CA PRO A 616 23.93 -31.17 -12.76
C PRO A 616 24.15 -32.49 -13.51
N HIS A 617 24.75 -32.41 -14.71
CA HIS A 617 25.27 -33.56 -15.43
C HIS A 617 26.31 -34.28 -14.55
N VAL A 618 25.92 -35.43 -13.99
CA VAL A 618 26.87 -36.39 -13.43
C VAL A 618 27.52 -37.10 -14.63
N GLY A 619 28.72 -36.66 -14.97
CA GLY A 619 29.57 -37.35 -15.94
C GLY A 619 30.01 -38.70 -15.38
N THR A 620 29.58 -39.77 -16.03
CA THR A 620 30.11 -41.12 -15.84
C THR A 620 31.50 -41.21 -16.46
N GLN A 621 32.54 -41.13 -15.63
CA GLN A 621 33.86 -41.69 -15.93
C GLN A 621 34.05 -42.94 -15.07
N SER A 622 33.91 -44.12 -15.67
CA SER A 622 34.48 -45.36 -15.15
C SER A 622 35.59 -45.81 -16.10
N THR A 623 36.82 -45.71 -15.60
CA THR A 623 38.02 -46.30 -16.15
C THR A 623 37.95 -47.82 -16.01
N TRP A 624 38.04 -48.54 -17.13
CA TRP A 624 38.44 -49.94 -17.14
C TRP A 624 39.89 -50.02 -17.63
N GLN A 625 40.78 -50.45 -16.73
CA GLN A 625 42.10 -50.96 -17.08
C GLN A 625 41.95 -52.39 -17.62
N ARG A 626 42.27 -52.58 -18.90
CA ARG A 626 43.38 -53.44 -19.35
C ARG A 626 43.68 -53.18 -20.82
#